data_AF-A0A7K8D1X9-F1
#
_entry.id   AF-A0A7K8D1X9-F1
#
_cell.length_a   1.000
_cell.length_b   1.000
_cell.length_c   1.000
_cell.angle_alpha   90.00
_cell.angle_beta   90.00
_cell.angle_gamma   90.00
#
_symmetry.space_group_name_H-M   'P 1'
#
loop_
_entity.id
_entity.type
_entity.pdbx_description
1 polymer ?
#
loop_
_entity_poly.entity_id
_entity_poly.type
_entity_poly.pdbx_seq_one_letter_code
_entity_poly.pdbx_strand_id
1 'polypeptide(L)'
;EQLTATKAGRLQLRSRGSYLVLRELHAREKDPEVLSACHKLIQVLIGDEPEPGMENLLEVAVPEELERRLREADREEEEEERRRKEREEEAEAAR
;
A
#
# COMPACT_ATOMS: atom_id res chain seq x y z
N GLU A 1 -16.41 -1.50 7.93
CA GLU A 1 -15.90 -0.55 6.91
C GLU A 1 -14.38 -0.45 7.03
N GLN A 2 -13.66 -0.26 5.92
CA GLN A 2 -12.21 -0.06 5.95
C GLN A 2 -11.89 1.38 6.41
N LEU A 3 -11.12 1.53 7.49
CA LEU A 3 -10.81 2.83 8.11
C LEU A 3 -10.18 3.85 7.15
N THR A 4 -9.31 3.41 6.24
CA THR A 4 -8.59 4.30 5.32
C THR A 4 -9.40 4.66 4.08
N ALA A 5 -10.54 4.01 3.84
CA ALA A 5 -11.39 4.28 2.68
C ALA A 5 -12.04 5.67 2.77
N THR A 6 -12.46 6.08 3.96
CA THR A 6 -13.11 7.37 4.18
C THR A 6 -12.13 8.43 4.65
N LYS A 7 -12.37 9.68 4.24
CA LYS A 7 -11.62 10.85 4.71
C LYS A 7 -11.59 10.97 6.23
N ALA A 8 -12.74 10.75 6.90
CA ALA A 8 -12.82 10.82 8.35
C ALA A 8 -11.87 9.82 9.03
N GLY A 9 -11.79 8.59 8.54
CA GLY A 9 -10.89 7.59 9.08
C GLY A 9 -9.42 7.88 8.78
N ARG A 10 -9.07 8.39 7.58
CA ARG A 10 -7.71 8.86 7.27
C ARG A 10 -7.27 9.98 8.20
N LEU A 11 -8.13 10.99 8.43
CA LEU A 11 -7.83 12.10 9.36
C LEU A 11 -7.64 11.61 10.80
N GLN A 12 -8.45 10.66 11.25
CA GLN A 12 -8.26 10.05 12.58
C GLN A 12 -6.92 9.33 12.70
N LEU A 13 -6.50 8.55 11.70
CA LEU A 13 -5.21 7.87 11.71
C LEU A 13 -4.02 8.85 11.67
N ARG A 14 -4.09 9.87 10.80
CA ARG A 14 -3.06 10.91 10.70
C ARG A 14 -2.88 11.66 12.01
N SER A 15 -3.98 12.08 12.66
CA SER A 15 -3.93 12.81 13.93
C SER A 15 -3.39 12.00 15.12
N ARG A 16 -3.43 10.67 15.04
CA ARG A 16 -2.93 9.76 16.09
C ARG A 16 -1.49 9.31 15.90
N GLY A 17 -0.78 9.84 14.91
CA GLY A 17 0.60 9.46 14.63
C GLY A 17 0.75 8.06 14.03
N SER A 18 -0.32 7.47 13.48
CA SER A 18 -0.30 6.11 12.91
C SER A 18 0.75 5.95 11.82
N TYR A 19 1.02 7.00 11.03
CA TYR A 19 2.09 7.00 10.03
C TYR A 19 3.48 6.71 10.63
N LEU A 20 3.81 7.29 11.79
CA LEU A 20 5.12 7.08 12.42
C LEU A 20 5.31 5.63 12.86
N VAL A 21 4.25 5.03 13.41
CA VAL A 21 4.25 3.62 13.82
C VAL A 21 4.39 2.70 12.61
N LEU A 22 3.61 2.95 11.54
CA LEU A 22 3.66 2.14 10.31
C LEU A 22 5.01 2.26 9.61
N ARG A 23 5.62 3.44 9.58
CA ARG A 23 6.95 3.66 8.99
C ARG A 23 8.03 2.89 9.73
N GLU A 24 7.98 2.89 11.06
CA GLU A 24 8.94 2.14 11.88
C GLU A 24 8.76 0.63 11.71
N LEU A 25 7.51 0.16 11.67
CA LEU A 25 7.19 -1.25 11.38
C LEU A 25 7.74 -1.64 10.01
N HIS A 26 7.42 -0.88 8.96
CA HIS A 26 7.91 -1.14 7.61
C HIS A 26 9.44 -1.18 7.52
N ALA A 27 10.17 -0.37 8.30
CA ALA A 27 11.63 -0.38 8.27
C ALA A 27 12.26 -1.65 8.88
N ARG A 28 11.56 -2.31 9.80
CA ARG A 28 12.08 -3.46 10.56
C ARG A 28 11.50 -4.79 10.13
N GLU A 29 10.31 -4.78 9.54
CA GLU A 29 9.59 -5.97 9.10
C GLU A 29 10.36 -6.74 8.01
N LYS A 30 10.20 -8.06 8.02
CA LYS A 30 10.79 -8.99 7.05
C LYS A 30 9.74 -9.78 6.29
N ASP A 31 8.56 -9.94 6.87
CA ASP A 31 7.44 -10.58 6.20
C ASP A 31 6.99 -9.74 4.99
N PRO A 32 7.03 -10.30 3.76
CA PRO A 32 6.67 -9.57 2.55
C PRO A 32 5.21 -9.09 2.53
N GLU A 33 4.28 -9.89 3.06
CA GLU A 33 2.86 -9.53 3.06
C GLU A 33 2.60 -8.36 4.01
N VAL A 34 3.24 -8.37 5.18
CA VAL A 34 3.17 -7.26 6.13
C VAL A 34 3.82 -6.00 5.56
N LEU A 35 4.95 -6.13 4.86
CA LEU A 35 5.61 -5.01 4.17
C LEU A 35 4.71 -4.39 3.11
N SER A 36 4.10 -5.19 2.22
CA SER A 36 3.19 -4.69 1.18
C SER A 36 1.95 -4.02 1.81
N ALA A 37 1.38 -4.61 2.87
CA ALA A 37 0.28 -3.99 3.61
C ALA A 37 0.67 -2.65 4.25
N CYS A 38 1.85 -2.57 4.88
CA CYS A 38 2.37 -1.33 5.45
C CYS A 38 2.61 -0.27 4.38
N HIS A 39 3.18 -0.66 3.24
CA HIS A 39 3.42 0.21 2.10
C HIS A 39 2.13 0.84 1.61
N LYS A 40 1.10 0.01 1.33
CA LYS A 40 -0.22 0.46 0.85
C LYS A 40 -0.89 1.40 1.85
N LEU A 41 -0.84 1.08 3.15
CA LEU A 41 -1.38 1.96 4.19
C LEU A 41 -0.64 3.28 4.28
N ILE A 42 0.70 3.26 4.19
CA ILE A 42 1.52 4.48 4.21
C ILE A 42 1.16 5.35 3.01
N GLN A 43 1.08 4.81 1.80
CA GLN A 43 0.70 5.54 0.59
C GLN A 43 -0.63 6.29 0.77
N VAL A 44 -1.65 5.61 1.30
CA VAL A 44 -2.97 6.23 1.55
C VAL A 44 -2.89 7.32 2.63
N LEU A 45 -2.06 7.15 3.66
CA LEU A 45 -1.93 8.13 4.74
C LEU A 45 -1.09 9.36 4.36
N ILE A 46 -0.17 9.25 3.40
CA ILE A 46 0.62 10.40 2.93
C ILE A 46 0.01 11.09 1.71
N GLY A 47 -0.90 10.43 1.00
CA GLY A 47 -1.59 10.99 -0.15
C GLY A 47 -2.49 12.17 0.20
N ASP A 48 -2.68 13.06 -0.76
CA ASP A 48 -3.60 14.20 -0.64
C ASP A 48 -5.05 13.73 -0.56
N GLU A 49 -5.89 14.54 0.09
CA GLU A 49 -7.33 14.27 0.13
C GLU A 49 -7.97 14.64 -1.21
N PRO A 50 -8.87 13.78 -1.74
CA PRO A 50 -9.57 14.06 -2.99
C PRO A 50 -10.59 15.19 -2.83
N GLU A 51 -11.18 15.61 -3.95
CA GLU A 51 -12.17 16.67 -4.01
C GLU A 51 -13.42 16.38 -3.14
N PRO A 52 -14.14 17.41 -2.68
CA PRO A 52 -15.41 17.22 -1.97
C PRO A 52 -16.38 16.36 -2.80
N GLY A 53 -16.98 15.35 -2.16
CA GLY A 53 -17.83 14.36 -2.84
C GLY A 53 -17.09 13.10 -3.30
N MET A 54 -15.76 13.05 -3.21
CA MET A 54 -14.93 11.87 -3.50
C MET A 54 -14.28 11.27 -2.24
N GLU A 55 -14.92 11.44 -1.09
CA GLU A 55 -14.28 11.20 0.20
C GLU A 55 -14.13 9.71 0.57
N ASN A 56 -14.96 8.85 -0.02
CA ASN A 56 -14.87 7.40 0.10
C ASN A 56 -14.20 6.80 -1.16
N LEU A 57 -12.93 6.40 -1.03
CA LEU A 57 -12.13 5.88 -2.14
C LEU A 57 -12.69 4.59 -2.76
N LEU A 58 -13.60 3.89 -2.08
CA LEU A 58 -14.27 2.70 -2.61
C LEU A 58 -15.48 3.03 -3.51
N GLU A 59 -15.96 4.27 -3.48
CA GLU A 59 -17.15 4.72 -4.23
C GLU A 59 -16.77 5.66 -5.39
N VAL A 60 -15.52 6.10 -5.46
CA VAL A 60 -15.03 7.03 -6.48
C VAL A 60 -14.79 6.31 -7.80
N ALA A 61 -15.32 6.86 -8.89
CA ALA A 61 -15.00 6.40 -10.23
C ALA A 61 -13.54 6.73 -10.56
N VAL A 62 -12.74 5.70 -10.82
CA VAL A 62 -11.33 5.85 -11.21
C VAL A 62 -11.26 6.11 -12.73
N PRO A 63 -10.61 7.17 -13.19
CA PRO A 63 -10.39 7.39 -14.63
C PRO A 63 -9.59 6.25 -15.27
N GLU A 64 -9.91 5.86 -16.51
CA GLU A 64 -9.28 4.72 -17.19
C GLU A 64 -7.75 4.79 -17.23
N GLU A 65 -7.19 5.97 -17.47
CA GLU A 65 -5.74 6.21 -17.48
C GLU A 65 -5.11 5.90 -16.12
N LEU A 66 -5.78 6.31 -15.03
CA LEU A 66 -5.30 6.07 -13.68
C LEU A 66 -5.45 4.59 -13.32
N GLU A 67 -6.57 3.97 -13.70
CA GLU A 67 -6.78 2.53 -13.50
C GLU A 67 -5.70 1.70 -14.21
N ARG A 68 -5.34 2.06 -15.44
CA ARG A 68 -4.26 1.39 -16.17
C ARG A 68 -2.93 1.49 -15.43
N ARG A 69 -2.56 2.70 -14.99
CA ARG A 69 -1.31 2.94 -14.24
C ARG A 69 -1.26 2.17 -12.92
N LEU A 70 -2.38 2.10 -12.20
CA LEU A 70 -2.47 1.31 -10.96
C LEU A 70 -2.25 -0.17 -11.24
N ARG A 71 -2.92 -0.72 -12.27
CA ARG A 71 -2.75 -2.12 -12.68
C ARG A 71 -1.33 -2.44 -13.16
N GLU A 72 -0.66 -1.49 -13.83
CA GLU A 72 0.74 -1.64 -14.25
C GLU A 72 1.66 -1.70 -13.02
N ALA A 73 1.49 -0.79 -12.05
CA ALA A 73 2.26 -0.78 -10.82
C ALA A 73 2.05 -2.08 -9.99
N ASP A 74 0.81 -2.57 -9.89
CA ASP A 74 0.51 -3.83 -9.19
C ASP A 74 1.24 -5.02 -9.85
N ARG A 75 1.27 -5.07 -11.19
CA ARG A 75 1.97 -6.14 -11.93
C ARG A 75 3.48 -6.08 -11.75
N GLU A 76 4.05 -4.88 -11.74
CA GLU A 76 5.48 -4.67 -11.48
C GLU A 76 5.84 -5.15 -10.07
N GLU A 77 5.05 -4.81 -9.05
CA GLU A 77 5.22 -5.29 -7.67
C GLU A 77 5.18 -6.84 -7.60
N GLU A 78 4.17 -7.46 -8.23
CA GLU A 78 4.05 -8.93 -8.28
C GLU A 78 5.21 -9.63 -9.00
N GLU A 79 5.73 -9.02 -10.09
CA GLU A 79 6.90 -9.53 -10.80
C GLU A 79 8.17 -9.46 -9.97
N GLU A 80 8.39 -8.36 -9.28
CA GLU A 80 9.54 -8.20 -8.38
C GLU A 80 9.49 -9.20 -7.22
N GLU A 81 8.31 -9.42 -6.63
CA GLU A 81 8.11 -10.42 -5.59
C GLU A 81 8.41 -11.84 -6.08
N ARG A 82 7.92 -12.23 -7.27
CA ARG A 82 8.25 -13.55 -7.84
C ARG A 82 9.74 -13.72 -8.03
N ARG A 83 10.42 -12.74 -8.64
CA ARG A 83 11.86 -12.78 -8.86
C ARG A 83 12.64 -12.85 -7.54
N ARG A 84 12.14 -12.19 -6.49
CA ARG A 84 12.74 -12.26 -5.16
C ARG A 84 12.60 -13.65 -4.56
N LYS A 85 11.40 -14.25 -4.61
CA LYS A 85 11.15 -15.62 -4.13
C LYS A 85 12.01 -16.65 -4.87
N GLU A 86 12.07 -16.58 -6.20
CA GLU A 86 12.93 -17.45 -7.02
C GLU A 86 14.40 -17.37 -6.59
N ARG A 87 14.93 -16.15 -6.37
CA ARG A 87 16.31 -15.96 -5.89
C ARG A 87 16.55 -16.51 -4.48
N GLU A 88 15.56 -16.38 -3.59
CA GLU A 88 15.63 -16.92 -2.24
C GLU A 88 15.63 -18.46 -2.26
N GLU A 89 14.78 -19.08 -3.09
CA GLU A 89 14.71 -20.53 -3.29
C GLU A 89 16.01 -21.10 -3.91
N GLU A 90 16.55 -20.45 -4.95
CA GLU A 90 17.84 -20.86 -5.55
C GLU A 90 18.99 -20.77 -4.54
N ALA A 91 19.01 -19.73 -3.70
CA ALA A 91 20.02 -19.56 -2.66
C ALA A 91 19.88 -20.58 -1.53
N GLU A 92 18.66 -21.03 -1.21
CA GLU A 92 18.41 -22.10 -0.25
C GLU A 92 18.80 -23.47 -0.81
N ALA A 93 18.48 -23.75 -2.07
CA ALA A 93 18.84 -25.01 -2.74
C ALA A 93 20.37 -25.18 -2.94
N ALA A 94 21.12 -24.09 -2.94
CA ALA A 94 22.58 -24.08 -3.06
C ALA A 94 23.32 -24.18 -1.70
N ARG A 95 22.61 -24.23 -0.57
CA ARG A 95 23.16 -24.41 0.79
C ARG A 95 23.16 -25.87 1.22
#